data_AF-A0A0G4LAE0-F1
#
_entry.id   AF-A0A0G4LAE0-F1
#
_cell.length_a   1.000
_cell.length_b   1.000
_cell.length_c   1.000
_cell.angle_alpha   90.00
_cell.angle_beta   90.00
_cell.angle_gamma   90.00
#
_symmetry.space_group_name_H-M   'P 1'
#
loop_
_entity.id
_entity.type
_entity.pdbx_description
1 polymer ?
#
loop_
_entity_poly.entity_id
_entity_poly.type
_entity_poly.pdbx_seq_one_letter_code
_entity_poly.pdbx_strand_id
1 'polypeptide(L)' 'MATNIESYTHRIGRTGRAGKSGVAITFLGPEDSDLMYDMKQILTKSSISKVPEELRRHEAAQQRPQKGYSKKSSDR' A
#
# COMPACT_ATOMS: atom_id res chain seq x y z
N MET A 1 -3.64 0.01 -9.25
CA MET A 1 -2.58 -0.15 -8.22
C MET A 1 -1.95 -1.54 -8.27
N ALA A 2 -0.90 -1.82 -7.49
CA ALA A 2 -0.44 -3.21 -7.30
C ALA A 2 -1.59 -4.05 -6.72
N THR A 3 -1.85 -5.25 -7.25
CA THR A 3 -3.02 -6.05 -6.87
C THR A 3 -2.92 -6.68 -5.48
N ASN A 4 -1.73 -6.66 -4.87
CA ASN A 4 -1.49 -7.08 -3.51
C ASN A 4 -0.41 -6.19 -2.87
N ILE A 5 -0.37 -6.23 -1.53
CA ILE A 5 0.53 -5.38 -0.75
C ILE A 5 2.02 -5.78 -0.89
N GLU A 6 2.29 -7.05 -1.16
CA GLU A 6 3.66 -7.56 -1.37
C GLU A 6 4.30 -6.97 -2.62
N SER A 7 3.54 -6.93 -3.72
CA SER A 7 3.97 -6.32 -4.99
C SER A 7 4.18 -4.82 -4.83
N TYR A 8 3.33 -4.14 -4.05
CA TYR A 8 3.54 -2.73 -3.69
C TYR A 8 4.88 -2.55 -2.96
N THR A 9 5.14 -3.37 -1.95
CA THR A 9 6.37 -3.33 -1.15
C THR A 9 7.62 -3.54 -2.01
N HIS A 10 7.59 -4.52 -2.92
CA HIS A 10 8.67 -4.76 -3.87
C HIS A 10 8.94 -3.57 -4.82
N ARG A 11 7.88 -2.86 -5.24
CA ARG A 11 8.00 -1.67 -6.09
C ARG A 11 8.66 -0.52 -5.35
N ILE A 12 8.15 -0.17 -4.16
CA ILE A 12 8.70 0.96 -3.40
C ILE A 12 10.10 0.68 -2.85
N GLY A 13 10.45 -0.60 -2.62
CA GLY A 13 11.80 -1.04 -2.24
C GLY A 13 12.86 -0.83 -3.32
N ARG A 14 12.51 -0.30 -4.50
CA ARG A 14 13.46 0.16 -5.53
C ARG A 14 13.87 1.63 -5.33
N THR A 15 13.17 2.36 -4.47
CA THR A 15 13.50 3.74 -4.08
C THR A 15 14.53 3.74 -2.95
N GLY A 16 15.38 4.78 -2.91
CA GLY A 16 16.37 4.95 -1.85
C GLY A 16 17.54 3.95 -1.92
N ARG A 17 18.76 4.47 -2.12
CA ARG A 17 20.03 3.71 -2.11
C ARG A 17 21.03 4.46 -1.24
N ALA A 18 22.10 3.79 -0.79
CA ALA A 18 23.26 4.38 -0.10
C ALA A 18 22.90 5.51 0.89
N GLY A 19 22.16 5.18 1.96
CA GLY A 19 21.80 6.12 3.03
C GLY A 19 20.72 7.15 2.69
N LYS A 20 20.20 7.19 1.47
CA LYS A 20 19.06 8.05 1.09
C LYS A 20 17.75 7.27 1.13
N SER A 21 16.73 7.83 1.76
CA SER A 21 15.41 7.19 1.93
C SER A 21 14.64 6.98 0.62
N GLY A 22 14.84 7.86 -0.37
CA GLY A 22 14.02 7.87 -1.59
C GLY A 22 12.58 8.33 -1.33
N VAL A 23 11.82 8.54 -2.41
CA VAL A 23 10.40 8.92 -2.34
C VAL A 23 9.61 8.04 -3.30
N ALA A 24 8.54 7.44 -2.81
CA ALA A 24 7.54 6.74 -3.61
C ALA A 24 6.19 7.48 -3.46
N ILE A 25 5.60 7.88 -4.59
CA ILE A 25 4.29 8.51 -4.64
C ILE A 25 3.30 7.50 -5.21
N THR A 26 2.17 7.35 -4.51
CA THR A 26 1.14 6.37 -4.83
C THR A 26 -0.18 7.10 -5.07
N PHE A 27 -0.81 6.84 -6.21
CA PHE A 27 -2.19 7.27 -6.46
C PHE A 27 -3.13 6.16 -6.01
N LEU A 28 -4.15 6.53 -5.24
CA LEU A 28 -5.16 5.63 -4.71
C LEU A 28 -6.53 6.08 -5.20
N GLY A 29 -7.32 5.14 -5.68
CA GLY A 29 -8.72 5.33 -6.03
C GLY A 29 -9.66 4.39 -5.26
N PRO A 30 -10.98 4.54 -5.39
CA PRO A 30 -11.97 3.65 -4.76
C PRO A 30 -11.78 2.16 -5.10
N GLU A 31 -11.25 1.87 -6.29
CA GLU A 31 -10.91 0.52 -6.76
C GLU A 31 -9.81 -0.17 -5.95
N ASP A 32 -9.05 0.60 -5.16
CA ASP A 32 -7.95 0.11 -4.33
C ASP A 32 -8.36 -0.11 -2.87
N SER A 33 -9.66 -0.04 -2.56
CA SER A 33 -10.22 -0.17 -1.20
C SER A 33 -9.69 -1.41 -0.45
N ASP A 34 -9.55 -2.55 -1.13
CA ASP A 34 -9.01 -3.78 -0.55
C ASP A 34 -7.54 -3.67 -0.11
N LEU A 35 -6.78 -2.71 -0.63
CA LEU A 35 -5.37 -2.47 -0.29
C LEU A 35 -5.20 -1.41 0.81
N MET A 36 -6.22 -0.58 1.03
CA MET A 36 -6.09 0.62 1.87
C MET A 36 -5.77 0.28 3.33
N TYR A 37 -6.36 -0.80 3.86
CA TYR A 37 -6.05 -1.27 5.21
C TYR A 37 -4.58 -1.65 5.34
N ASP A 38 -4.08 -2.54 4.48
CA ASP A 38 -2.69 -3.01 4.55
C ASP A 38 -1.69 -1.88 4.24
N MET A 39 -2.04 -0.98 3.32
CA MET A 39 -1.26 0.23 3.03
C MET A 39 -1.09 1.10 4.28
N LYS A 40 -2.18 1.36 5.01
CA LYS A 40 -2.14 2.10 6.28
C LYS A 40 -1.19 1.43 7.28
N GLN A 41 -1.25 0.10 7.40
CA GLN A 41 -0.39 -0.66 8.32
C GLN A 41 1.09 -0.56 7.93
N ILE A 42 1.43 -0.68 6.64
CA ILE A 42 2.83 -0.55 6.19
C ILE A 42 3.36 0.86 6.45
N LEU A 43 2.58 1.89 6.13
CA LEU A 43 2.99 3.27 6.37
C LEU A 43 3.16 3.57 7.86
N THR A 44 2.32 2.99 8.72
CA THR A 44 2.43 3.12 10.19
C THR A 44 3.70 2.44 10.73
N LYS A 45 4.13 1.34 10.13
CA LYS A 45 5.35 0.61 10.52
C LYS A 45 6.64 1.26 10.03
N SER A 46 6.56 2.14 9.02
CA SER A 46 7.71 2.87 8.51
C SER A 46 8.09 4.00 9.46
N SER A 47 9.35 4.07 9.87
CA SER A 47 9.86 5.15 10.72
C SER A 47 10.08 6.47 9.97
N ILE A 48 10.10 6.44 8.64
CA ILE A 48 10.40 7.59 7.77
C ILE A 48 9.12 8.13 7.13
N SER A 49 8.16 7.26 6.85
CA SER A 49 6.91 7.63 6.20
C SER A 49 5.89 8.14 7.22
N LYS A 50 4.98 9.02 6.77
CA LYS A 50 3.79 9.42 7.53
C LYS A 50 2.56 8.87 6.85
N VAL A 51 1.58 8.45 7.66
CA VAL A 51 0.25 8.08 7.16
C VAL A 51 -0.52 9.36 6.86
N PRO A 52 -0.98 9.60 5.61
CA PRO A 52 -1.83 10.74 5.30
C PRO A 52 -3.14 10.68 6.09
N GLU A 53 -3.67 11.82 6.49
CA GLU A 53 -4.87 11.90 7.34
C GLU A 53 -6.10 11.35 6.59
N GLU A 54 -6.15 11.55 5.28
CA GLU A 54 -7.17 11.06 4.38
C GLU A 54 -7.22 9.52 4.41
N LEU A 55 -6.07 8.86 4.29
CA LEU A 55 -5.96 7.41 4.39
C LEU A 55 -6.26 6.91 5.80
N ARG A 56 -5.85 7.66 6.83
CA ARG A 56 -6.10 7.29 8.24
C ARG A 56 -7.58 7.27 8.58
N ARG A 57 -8.37 8.18 8.02
CA ARG A 57 -9.81 8.30 8.26
C ARG A 57 -10.66 7.45 7.32
N HIS A 58 -10.13 7.06 6.17
CA HIS A 58 -10.88 6.32 5.14
C HIS A 58 -11.50 5.02 5.69
N GLU A 59 -12.77 4.77 5.36
CA GLU A 59 -13.54 3.62 5.88
C GLU A 59 -12.88 2.27 5.53
N ALA A 60 -12.50 2.10 4.26
CA ALA A 60 -11.80 0.90 3.77
C ALA A 60 -10.43 0.65 4.43
N ALA A 61 -9.86 1.66 5.09
CA ALA A 61 -8.60 1.52 5.81
C ALA A 61 -8.79 1.16 7.31
N GLN A 62 -10.02 1.14 7.82
CA GLN A 62 -10.29 0.85 9.24
C GLN A 62 -10.31 -0.64 9.55
N GLN A 63 -10.89 -1.44 8.65
CA GLN A 63 -11.09 -2.87 8.85
C GLN A 63 -10.29 -3.67 7.84
N ARG A 64 -9.78 -4.83 8.28
CA ARG A 64 -9.08 -5.74 7.38
C ARG A 64 -10.10 -6.35 6.42
N PRO A 65 -9.90 -6.24 5.10
CA PRO A 65 -10.85 -6.80 4.14
C PRO A 65 -10.93 -8.33 4.30
N GLN A 66 -12.15 -8.84 4.27
CA GLN A 66 -12.46 -10.25 4.49
C GLN A 66 -12.14 -11.12 3.26
N LYS A 67 -12.08 -10.51 2.08
CA LYS A 67 -11.59 -11.14 0.85
C LYS A 67 -10.06 -11.09 0.85
N GLY A 68 -9.42 -12.24 1.06
CA GLY A 68 -8.01 -12.39 0.71
C GLY A 68 -7.80 -12.00 -0.75
N TYR A 69 -6.70 -11.33 -1.06
CA TYR A 69 -6.33 -10.90 -2.41
C TYR A 69 -6.56 -12.05 -3.39
N SER A 70 -7.65 -11.97 -4.17
CA SER A 70 -7.96 -13.01 -5.14
C SER A 70 -6.83 -12.96 -6.17
N LYS A 71 -5.99 -13.99 -6.15
CA LYS A 71 -4.85 -14.18 -7.06
C LYS A 71 -5.43 -14.23 -8.46
N LYS A 72 -5.63 -13.07 -9.10
CA LYS A 72 -6.02 -13.01 -10.51
C LYS A 72 -4.78 -13.49 -11.23
N SER A 73 -4.76 -14.78 -11.56
CA SER A 73 -3.80 -15.36 -12.48
C SER A 73 -3.80 -14.49 -13.73
N SER A 74 -2.72 -13.75 -13.93
CA SER A 74 -2.40 -13.21 -15.26
C SER A 74 -1.99 -14.41 -16.10
N ASP A 75 -2.98 -15.19 -16.52
CA ASP A 75 -2.82 -16.15 -17.60
C ASP A 75 -3.32 -15.47 -18.86
N ARG A 76 -2.40 -14.79 -19.54
CA ARG A 76 -2.30 -14.55 -20.99
C ARG A 76 -0.89 -14.10 -21.33
#